data_AF-J2SIN8-F1
#
_entry.id   AF-J2SIN8-F1
#
_cell.length_a   1.000
_cell.length_b   1.000
_cell.length_c   1.000
_cell.angle_alpha   90.00
_cell.angle_beta   90.00
_cell.angle_gamma   90.00
#
_symmetry.space_group_name_H-M   'P 1'
#
loop_
_entity.id
_entity.type
_entity.pdbx_description
1 polymer ?
#
loop_
_entity_poly.entity_id
_entity_poly.type
_entity_poly.pdbx_seq_one_letter_code
_entity_poly.pdbx_strand_id
1 'polypeptide(L)'
;MGNNWLIREYGADDVLIRKELSVAGSYIKPFPLKAELVAEDFPLWDRGGIPANIEAEILRLERTGEIQSYYDLMTHTYEHKIGGYPSFCQSGVDPGDDFEFVFQISSDPKINLNVVDGGSLMFWKNNTTGTWAIYYDFY
;
A
#
# COMPACT_ATOMS: atom_id res chain seq x y z
N MET A 1 17.26 -0.16 -6.26
CA MET A 1 16.83 -0.96 -7.44
C MET A 1 17.11 -2.41 -7.14
N GLY A 2 16.16 -3.31 -7.37
CA GLY A 2 16.36 -4.74 -7.14
C GLY A 2 16.69 -5.49 -8.43
N ASN A 3 17.11 -6.75 -8.30
CA ASN A 3 17.54 -7.58 -9.43
C ASN A 3 16.46 -7.81 -10.50
N ASN A 4 15.17 -7.60 -10.16
CA ASN A 4 14.04 -7.88 -11.04
C ASN A 4 12.95 -6.78 -11.03
N TRP A 5 13.24 -5.62 -10.46
CA TRP A 5 12.28 -4.52 -10.41
C TRP A 5 12.97 -3.17 -10.56
N LEU A 6 12.26 -2.25 -11.21
CA LEU A 6 12.73 -0.90 -11.48
C LEU A 6 11.59 0.08 -11.19
N ILE A 7 11.87 1.06 -10.33
CA ILE A 7 11.03 2.25 -10.18
C ILE A 7 11.68 3.37 -11.00
N ARG A 8 10.85 4.07 -11.77
CA ARG A 8 11.24 5.27 -12.51
C ARG A 8 10.36 6.41 -12.06
N GLU A 9 10.99 7.51 -11.73
CA GLU A 9 10.31 8.74 -11.34
C GLU A 9 10.35 9.70 -12.52
N TYR A 10 9.25 10.40 -12.74
CA TYR A 10 9.12 11.40 -13.79
C TYR A 10 8.61 12.70 -13.16
N GLY A 11 9.24 13.81 -13.48
CA GLY A 11 8.86 15.16 -13.06
C GLY A 11 7.86 15.80 -14.03
N ALA A 12 7.47 17.04 -13.70
CA ALA A 12 6.50 17.80 -14.48
C ALA A 12 6.95 18.11 -15.92
N ASP A 13 8.26 18.26 -16.13
CA ASP A 13 8.86 18.59 -17.43
C ASP A 13 9.21 17.35 -18.27
N ASP A 14 9.03 16.15 -17.73
CA ASP A 14 9.35 14.91 -18.43
C ASP A 14 8.28 14.56 -19.47
N VAL A 15 8.73 14.20 -20.68
CA VAL A 15 7.83 13.75 -21.74
C VAL A 15 7.53 12.26 -21.58
N LEU A 16 6.30 11.95 -21.17
CA LEU A 16 5.83 10.57 -21.06
C LEU A 16 5.47 10.00 -22.44
N ILE A 17 6.20 8.97 -22.87
CA ILE A 17 5.94 8.24 -24.12
C ILE A 17 5.31 6.91 -23.79
N ARG A 18 4.08 6.68 -24.27
CA ARG A 18 3.44 5.37 -24.18
C ARG A 18 4.24 4.35 -25.00
N LYS A 19 4.72 3.31 -24.33
CA LYS A 19 5.39 2.17 -24.98
C LYS A 19 4.51 0.95 -24.86
N GLU A 20 4.30 0.26 -25.97
CA GLU A 20 3.72 -1.07 -25.97
C GLU A 20 4.84 -2.05 -25.64
N LEU A 21 4.91 -2.44 -24.36
CA LEU A 21 5.89 -3.40 -23.85
C LEU A 21 5.20 -4.75 -23.71
N SER A 22 5.59 -5.72 -24.52
CA SER A 22 5.16 -7.11 -24.35
C SER A 22 6.22 -7.89 -23.58
N VAL A 23 5.79 -8.61 -22.55
CA VAL A 23 6.62 -9.57 -21.83
C VAL A 23 6.19 -10.96 -22.28
N ALA A 24 7.04 -11.63 -23.05
CA ALA A 24 6.77 -12.98 -23.55
C ALA A 24 6.50 -13.93 -22.37
N GLY A 25 5.39 -14.67 -22.45
CA GLY A 25 4.98 -15.59 -21.37
C GLY A 25 4.40 -14.91 -20.12
N SER A 26 4.14 -13.60 -20.14
CA SER A 26 3.42 -12.95 -19.05
C SER A 26 2.01 -13.51 -18.94
N TYR A 27 1.65 -13.89 -17.71
CA TYR A 27 0.30 -14.31 -17.36
C TYR A 27 -0.58 -13.12 -16.92
N ILE A 28 0.00 -11.93 -16.73
CA ILE A 28 -0.76 -10.72 -16.36
C ILE A 28 -1.55 -10.24 -17.57
N LYS A 29 -2.86 -10.07 -17.38
CA LYS A 29 -3.79 -9.59 -18.40
C LYS A 29 -3.84 -8.06 -18.39
N PRO A 30 -3.70 -7.39 -19.55
CA PRO A 30 -3.92 -5.94 -19.64
C PRO A 30 -5.34 -5.57 -19.23
N PHE A 31 -5.47 -4.56 -18.38
CA PHE A 31 -6.77 -4.04 -17.95
C PHE A 31 -6.68 -2.53 -17.74
N PRO A 32 -7.65 -1.74 -18.25
CA PRO A 32 -7.68 -0.30 -18.02
C PRO A 32 -8.07 -0.01 -16.57
N LEU A 33 -7.18 0.67 -15.83
CA LEU A 33 -7.48 1.15 -14.48
C LEU A 33 -8.10 2.55 -14.55
N LYS A 34 -9.08 2.80 -13.67
CA LYS A 34 -9.65 4.13 -13.43
C LYS A 34 -9.32 4.52 -12.00
N ALA A 35 -8.54 5.58 -11.84
CA ALA A 35 -8.26 6.13 -10.52
C ALA A 35 -9.49 6.86 -9.96
N GLU A 36 -9.75 6.67 -8.67
CA GLU A 36 -10.78 7.36 -7.92
C GLU A 36 -10.17 7.89 -6.62
N LEU A 37 -10.58 9.08 -6.21
CA LEU A 37 -10.16 9.64 -4.93
C LEU A 37 -10.98 9.00 -3.82
N VAL A 38 -10.30 8.32 -2.91
CA VAL A 38 -10.89 7.83 -1.66
C VAL A 38 -10.35 8.69 -0.53
N ALA A 39 -11.19 9.57 0.01
CA ALA A 39 -10.81 10.47 1.11
C ALA A 39 -10.69 9.72 2.45
N GLU A 40 -11.45 8.63 2.59
CA GLU A 40 -11.54 7.82 3.79
C GLU A 40 -10.71 6.55 3.60
N ASP A 41 -9.39 6.66 3.72
CA ASP A 41 -8.49 5.51 3.85
C ASP A 41 -7.69 5.70 5.13
N PHE A 42 -7.88 4.80 6.10
CA PHE A 42 -7.29 4.90 7.43
C PHE A 42 -6.36 3.72 7.72
N PRO A 43 -5.40 3.83 8.66
CA PRO A 43 -4.51 2.71 8.97
C PRO A 43 -5.25 1.49 9.53
N LEU A 44 -4.69 0.31 9.31
CA LEU A 44 -5.14 -0.92 9.97
C LEU A 44 -4.67 -0.94 11.43
N TRP A 45 -5.60 -1.25 12.34
CA TRP A 45 -5.33 -1.24 13.78
C TRP A 45 -4.53 -2.48 14.25
N ASP A 46 -4.96 -3.70 13.90
CA ASP A 46 -4.40 -4.98 14.40
C ASP A 46 -3.04 -5.38 13.76
N ARG A 47 -2.42 -4.50 12.97
CA ARG A 47 -1.33 -4.91 12.08
C ARG A 47 -0.19 -3.92 12.01
N GLY A 48 0.14 -3.24 13.11
CA GLY A 48 1.31 -2.35 13.15
C GLY A 48 1.20 -1.10 12.27
N GLY A 49 0.00 -0.75 11.79
CA GLY A 49 -0.26 0.45 11.01
C GLY A 49 -0.45 1.71 11.86
N ILE A 50 -0.55 1.57 13.18
CA ILE A 50 -0.84 2.67 14.12
C ILE A 50 0.27 2.76 15.17
N PRO A 51 0.77 3.98 15.49
CA PRO A 51 1.71 4.16 16.59
C PRO A 51 1.16 3.68 17.94
N ALA A 52 2.01 3.10 18.79
CA ALA A 52 1.60 2.48 20.05
C ALA A 52 0.82 3.39 21.00
N ASN A 53 1.11 4.70 21.01
CA ASN A 53 0.37 5.66 21.84
C ASN A 53 -1.06 5.89 21.35
N ILE A 54 -1.27 5.83 20.02
CA ILE A 54 -2.60 5.96 19.41
C ILE A 54 -3.38 4.66 19.60
N GLU A 55 -2.72 3.51 19.44
CA GLU A 55 -3.30 2.20 19.73
C GLU A 55 -3.81 2.11 21.18
N ALA A 56 -3.01 2.58 22.14
CA ALA A 56 -3.40 2.62 23.55
C ALA A 56 -4.63 3.50 23.80
N GLU A 57 -4.78 4.61 23.08
CA GLU A 57 -5.93 5.49 23.20
C GLU A 57 -7.19 4.87 22.56
N ILE A 58 -7.08 4.22 21.39
CA ILE A 58 -8.18 3.46 20.78
C ILE A 58 -8.69 2.39 21.76
N LEU A 59 -7.76 1.62 22.35
CA LEU A 59 -8.08 0.61 23.36
C LEU A 59 -8.74 1.22 24.61
N ARG A 60 -8.33 2.42 25.03
CA ARG A 60 -8.96 3.13 26.14
C ARG A 60 -10.42 3.46 25.80
N LEU A 61 -10.67 4.03 24.62
CA LEU A 61 -12.00 4.43 24.15
C LEU A 61 -12.95 3.23 24.04
N GLU A 62 -12.47 2.08 23.56
CA GLU A 62 -13.26 0.85 23.51
C GLU A 62 -13.59 0.33 24.91
N ARG A 63 -12.60 0.33 25.82
CA ARG A 63 -12.79 -0.12 27.21
C ARG A 63 -13.72 0.79 28.02
N THR A 64 -13.74 2.09 27.74
CA THR A 64 -14.67 3.04 28.38
C THR A 64 -16.05 3.02 27.73
N GLY A 65 -16.23 2.31 26.60
CA GLY A 65 -17.47 2.24 25.86
C GLY A 65 -17.79 3.52 25.08
N GLU A 66 -16.80 4.41 24.88
CA GLU A 66 -16.95 5.61 24.06
C GLU A 66 -17.07 5.26 22.57
N ILE A 67 -16.41 4.17 22.15
CA ILE A 67 -16.57 3.54 20.84
C ILE A 67 -16.80 2.03 21.02
N GLN A 68 -17.50 1.39 20.08
CA GLN A 68 -17.70 -0.06 20.11
C GLN A 68 -16.54 -0.82 19.46
N SER A 69 -16.06 -0.31 18.33
CA SER A 69 -14.94 -0.85 17.57
C SER A 69 -14.32 0.25 16.72
N TYR A 70 -13.00 0.27 16.59
CA TYR A 70 -12.30 1.12 15.61
C TYR A 70 -12.86 0.96 14.18
N TYR A 71 -13.17 -0.28 13.80
CA TYR A 71 -13.64 -0.61 12.45
C TYR A 71 -15.08 -0.15 12.16
N ASP A 72 -15.84 0.26 13.19
CA ASP A 72 -17.17 0.85 12.99
C ASP A 72 -17.08 2.30 12.51
N LEU A 73 -15.94 2.95 12.74
CA LEU A 73 -15.73 4.37 12.48
C LEU A 73 -14.82 4.62 11.27
N MET A 74 -13.99 3.65 10.92
CA MET A 74 -12.93 3.79 9.94
C MET A 74 -13.08 2.76 8.82
N THR A 75 -12.74 3.18 7.61
CA THR A 75 -12.67 2.29 6.43
C THR A 75 -11.25 2.23 5.87
N HIS A 76 -10.96 1.14 5.16
CA HIS A 76 -9.64 0.89 4.59
C HIS A 76 -9.78 0.34 3.17
N THR A 77 -8.96 0.86 2.27
CA THR A 77 -8.93 0.40 0.87
C THR A 77 -7.88 -0.69 0.71
N TYR A 78 -8.26 -1.93 0.39
CA TYR A 78 -7.28 -3.03 0.23
C TYR A 78 -6.72 -3.17 -1.19
N GLU A 79 -7.24 -2.37 -2.13
CA GLU A 79 -6.96 -2.47 -3.56
C GLU A 79 -5.62 -1.81 -3.94
N HIS A 80 -5.31 -1.83 -5.23
CA HIS A 80 -4.24 -0.98 -5.78
C HIS A 80 -4.50 0.48 -5.40
N LYS A 81 -3.53 1.15 -4.77
CA LYS A 81 -3.68 2.55 -4.35
C LYS A 81 -2.38 3.33 -4.48
N ILE A 82 -2.51 4.65 -4.63
CA ILE A 82 -1.42 5.62 -4.55
C ILE A 82 -1.78 6.59 -3.41
N GLY A 83 -0.86 6.76 -2.45
CA GLY A 83 -1.12 7.43 -1.18
C GLY A 83 -2.02 6.61 -0.25
N GLY A 84 -2.41 7.20 0.87
CA GLY A 84 -3.21 6.52 1.90
C GLY A 84 -2.34 5.70 2.85
N TYR A 85 -2.85 4.56 3.32
CA TYR A 85 -2.15 3.70 4.27
C TYR A 85 -1.91 2.28 3.72
N PRO A 86 -0.78 1.63 4.03
CA PRO A 86 -0.49 0.29 3.53
C PRO A 86 -1.46 -0.78 4.06
N SER A 87 -1.81 -1.74 3.22
CA SER A 87 -2.60 -2.92 3.61
C SER A 87 -1.68 -4.08 4.01
N PHE A 88 -1.69 -4.44 5.29
CA PHE A 88 -0.93 -5.58 5.82
C PHE A 88 -1.84 -6.81 5.98
N CYS A 89 -1.33 -7.98 5.59
CA CYS A 89 -1.94 -9.30 5.83
C CYS A 89 -1.44 -9.90 7.16
N GLN A 90 -0.23 -9.54 7.58
CA GLN A 90 0.46 -9.93 8.80
C GLN A 90 0.71 -8.69 9.68
N SER A 91 1.59 -8.80 10.68
CA SER A 91 2.05 -7.61 11.40
C SER A 91 2.83 -6.71 10.45
N GLY A 92 2.41 -5.45 10.36
CA GLY A 92 3.02 -4.46 9.49
C GLY A 92 4.46 -4.14 9.84
N VAL A 93 5.10 -3.43 8.92
CA VAL A 93 6.51 -3.05 9.02
C VAL A 93 6.66 -1.55 9.11
N ASP A 94 7.65 -1.14 9.89
CA ASP A 94 8.20 0.20 9.87
C ASP A 94 9.50 0.19 9.06
N PRO A 95 9.54 0.78 7.85
CA PRO A 95 10.76 0.88 7.05
C PRO A 95 11.82 1.81 7.66
N GLY A 96 11.49 2.51 8.75
CA GLY A 96 12.36 3.42 9.48
C GLY A 96 12.04 4.88 9.23
N ASP A 97 12.80 5.76 9.90
CA ASP A 97 12.57 7.20 9.88
C ASP A 97 12.59 7.80 8.45
N ASP A 98 11.78 8.84 8.25
CA ASP A 98 11.60 9.61 7.00
C ASP A 98 11.07 8.83 5.79
N PHE A 99 10.71 7.55 5.93
CA PHE A 99 10.01 6.80 4.89
C PHE A 99 8.51 7.08 4.90
N GLU A 100 8.00 7.53 3.76
CA GLU A 100 6.57 7.72 3.55
C GLU A 100 6.03 6.66 2.59
N PHE A 101 4.85 6.14 2.89
CA PHE A 101 4.14 5.23 2.01
C PHE A 101 3.73 5.96 0.73
N VAL A 102 4.02 5.38 -0.42
CA VAL A 102 3.74 6.00 -1.73
C VAL A 102 2.62 5.28 -2.46
N PHE A 103 2.68 3.96 -2.58
CA PHE A 103 1.66 3.18 -3.28
C PHE A 103 1.74 1.70 -2.93
N GLN A 104 0.69 0.95 -3.25
CA GLN A 104 0.71 -0.52 -3.22
C GLN A 104 0.11 -1.13 -4.48
N ILE A 105 0.54 -2.35 -4.77
CA ILE A 105 -0.01 -3.21 -5.80
C ILE A 105 -0.49 -4.50 -5.12
N SER A 106 -1.81 -4.63 -4.95
CA SER A 106 -2.44 -5.81 -4.35
C SER A 106 -2.63 -6.93 -5.37
N SER A 107 -2.93 -8.14 -4.88
CA SER A 107 -3.42 -9.22 -5.74
C SER A 107 -4.75 -8.82 -6.39
N ASP A 108 -4.89 -9.05 -7.69
CA ASP A 108 -6.10 -8.74 -8.46
C ASP A 108 -6.38 -9.84 -9.51
N PRO A 109 -7.44 -10.65 -9.32
CA PRO A 109 -7.80 -11.71 -10.24
C PRO A 109 -8.25 -11.18 -11.62
N LYS A 110 -8.69 -9.93 -11.75
CA LYS A 110 -9.12 -9.35 -13.04
C LYS A 110 -7.94 -9.22 -14.01
N ILE A 111 -6.76 -8.93 -13.49
CA ILE A 111 -5.50 -8.86 -14.24
C ILE A 111 -4.66 -10.13 -14.11
N ASN A 112 -5.18 -11.17 -13.47
CA ASN A 112 -4.45 -12.40 -13.18
C ASN A 112 -3.13 -12.13 -12.42
N LEU A 113 -3.15 -11.16 -11.50
CA LEU A 113 -2.04 -10.88 -10.61
C LEU A 113 -2.32 -11.54 -9.25
N ASN A 114 -1.42 -12.43 -8.83
CA ASN A 114 -1.41 -12.96 -7.48
C ASN A 114 -0.05 -12.64 -6.85
N VAL A 115 -0.06 -11.87 -5.78
CA VAL A 115 1.10 -11.62 -4.94
C VAL A 115 1.15 -12.73 -3.91
N VAL A 116 1.81 -13.84 -4.30
CA VAL A 116 2.03 -15.05 -3.49
C VAL A 116 0.73 -15.75 -3.06
N ASP A 117 0.09 -15.29 -1.99
CA ASP A 117 -1.16 -15.83 -1.46
C ASP A 117 -2.13 -14.68 -1.12
N GLY A 118 -2.63 -13.99 -2.16
CA GLY A 118 -3.58 -12.89 -1.99
C GLY A 118 -3.00 -11.63 -1.35
N GLY A 119 -1.68 -11.49 -1.35
CA GLY A 119 -0.95 -10.41 -0.70
C GLY A 119 -0.89 -9.10 -1.47
N SER A 120 0.03 -8.23 -1.02
CA SER A 120 0.31 -6.92 -1.62
C SER A 120 1.81 -6.62 -1.67
N LEU A 121 2.22 -5.85 -2.69
CA LEU A 121 3.53 -5.19 -2.74
C LEU A 121 3.34 -3.74 -2.33
N MET A 122 4.05 -3.28 -1.32
CA MET A 122 3.97 -1.91 -0.81
C MET A 122 5.30 -1.19 -1.02
N PHE A 123 5.22 0.10 -1.33
CA PHE A 123 6.37 0.91 -1.71
C PHE A 123 6.44 2.18 -0.88
N TRP A 124 7.61 2.44 -0.32
CA TRP A 124 7.91 3.64 0.45
C TRP A 124 9.08 4.38 -0.16
N LYS A 125 9.10 5.69 0.06
CA LYS A 125 10.20 6.54 -0.32
C LYS A 125 10.68 7.33 0.89
N ASN A 126 11.98 7.31 1.12
CA ASN A 126 12.61 8.15 2.13
C ASN A 126 12.71 9.58 1.60
N ASN A 127 12.04 10.53 2.26
CA ASN A 127 11.98 11.92 1.78
C ASN A 127 13.32 12.66 1.87
N THR A 128 14.21 12.21 2.76
CA THR A 128 15.54 12.82 2.96
C THR A 128 16.55 12.32 1.92
N THR A 129 16.60 11.01 1.69
CA THR A 129 17.63 10.36 0.85
C THR A 129 17.15 10.02 -0.56
N GLY A 130 15.84 10.02 -0.79
CA GLY A 130 15.23 9.53 -2.04
C GLY A 130 15.26 8.02 -2.21
N THR A 131 15.66 7.26 -1.18
CA THR A 131 15.76 5.80 -1.23
C THR A 131 14.37 5.16 -1.30
N TRP A 132 14.20 4.16 -2.15
CA TRP A 132 13.00 3.35 -2.23
C TRP A 132 13.13 2.08 -1.40
N ALA A 133 12.10 1.79 -0.62
CA ALA A 133 11.90 0.51 0.06
C ALA A 133 10.70 -0.21 -0.56
N ILE A 134 10.84 -1.53 -0.72
CA ILE A 134 9.74 -2.42 -1.08
C ILE A 134 9.57 -3.43 0.05
N TYR A 135 8.34 -3.62 0.47
CA TYR A 135 7.95 -4.72 1.34
C TYR A 135 6.76 -5.44 0.71
N TYR A 136 6.64 -6.73 0.99
CA TYR A 136 5.53 -7.53 0.51
C TYR A 136 5.06 -8.44 1.63
N ASP A 137 3.75 -8.65 1.64
CA ASP A 137 3.06 -9.40 2.68
C ASP A 137 1.88 -10.17 2.08
N PHE A 138 1.55 -11.32 2.66
CA PHE A 138 0.56 -12.28 2.16
C PHE A 138 0.06 -13.18 3.31
N TYR A 139 -1.06 -13.88 3.06
CA TYR A 139 -1.73 -14.73 4.06
C TYR A 139 -0.96 -16.01 4.42
#